data_AF-A0A671MUT2-F1
#
_entry.id   AF-A0A671MUT2-F1
#
_cell.length_a   1.000
_cell.length_b   1.000
_cell.length_c   1.000
_cell.angle_alpha   90.00
_cell.angle_beta   90.00
_cell.angle_gamma   90.00
#
_symmetry.space_group_name_H-M   'P 1'
#
loop_
_entity.id
_entity.type
_entity.pdbx_description
1 polymer ?
#
loop_
_entity_poly.entity_id
_entity_poly.type
_entity_poly.pdbx_seq_one_letter_code
_entity_poly.pdbx_strand_id
1 'polypeptide(L)'
;MDCDCSVYGNGQSNAILFSILSRGESTPKRVPQTCHCEKRRTVCLKTPGETCQAASDVLVKTVHFMKSLPAFQQLPPKDQLSLLQNCWAPLFILGLAQDRVRFEVHDSPAPSMLKRILLNSRETPSSDPEQPTLAGVQTLKACLKKFWSLDLSPKEYAYLKGTVIFNPDVPGLKASLFIEGLQYEAQHALKEVLVPLHPEDRGRFARILLTASALKTIPPSLITELFFRPVIGQADLLDLLIDMLFSR
;
A
#
# COMPACT_ATOMS: atom_id res chain seq x y z
N MET A 1 -2.48 -12.15 -29.55
CA MET A 1 -3.22 -11.06 -30.22
C MET A 1 -2.84 -9.79 -29.50
N ASP A 2 -1.89 -9.06 -30.09
CA ASP A 2 -1.39 -7.79 -29.56
C ASP A 2 -2.48 -6.72 -29.62
N CYS A 3 -2.50 -5.84 -28.62
CA CYS A 3 -3.53 -4.82 -28.47
C CYS A 3 -3.19 -3.64 -29.38
N ASP A 4 -3.87 -3.52 -30.53
CA ASP A 4 -3.74 -2.38 -31.44
C ASP A 4 -4.68 -1.25 -30.98
N CYS A 5 -4.20 -0.38 -30.07
CA CYS A 5 -4.97 0.79 -29.63
C CYS A 5 -4.85 1.88 -30.72
N SER A 6 -5.77 1.89 -31.69
CA SER A 6 -5.89 2.98 -32.67
C SER A 6 -6.42 4.25 -31.99
N VAL A 7 -5.66 5.33 -32.14
CA VAL A 7 -5.95 6.67 -31.61
C VAL A 7 -7.11 7.28 -32.41
N TYR A 8 -8.33 7.17 -31.91
CA TYR A 8 -9.46 7.99 -32.36
C TYR A 8 -9.90 8.91 -31.22
N GLY A 9 -9.59 10.19 -31.38
CA GLY A 9 -9.97 11.23 -30.45
C GLY A 9 -11.47 11.50 -30.52
N ASN A 10 -12.08 11.70 -29.35
CA ASN A 10 -13.13 12.68 -29.22
C ASN A 10 -12.99 13.36 -27.85
N GLY A 11 -12.82 14.68 -27.88
CA GLY A 11 -12.60 15.49 -26.70
C GLY A 11 -13.91 15.81 -26.00
N GLN A 12 -13.86 15.87 -24.68
CA GLN A 12 -14.37 16.96 -23.84
C GLN A 12 -14.54 16.45 -22.42
N SER A 13 -13.65 16.89 -21.54
CA SER A 13 -13.98 17.39 -20.19
C SER A 13 -12.67 17.90 -19.57
N ASN A 14 -12.72 19.08 -18.94
CA ASN A 14 -11.65 19.76 -18.21
C ASN A 14 -10.87 20.89 -18.94
N ALA A 15 -11.50 21.58 -19.89
CA ALA A 15 -10.93 22.80 -20.51
C ALA A 15 -11.07 24.08 -19.66
N ILE A 16 -11.84 24.06 -18.56
CA ILE A 16 -12.19 25.28 -17.82
C ILE A 16 -11.00 25.77 -16.98
N LEU A 17 -10.27 24.88 -16.30
CA LEU A 17 -9.15 25.29 -15.44
C LEU A 17 -7.94 25.78 -16.26
N PHE A 18 -7.69 25.14 -17.42
CA PHE A 18 -6.56 25.46 -18.30
C PHE A 18 -6.74 26.80 -19.04
N SER A 19 -7.98 27.15 -19.39
CA SER A 19 -8.31 28.40 -20.08
C SER A 19 -8.26 29.63 -19.16
N ILE A 20 -8.53 29.47 -17.86
CA ILE A 20 -8.44 30.55 -16.86
C ILE A 20 -6.98 30.92 -16.57
N LEU A 21 -6.07 29.94 -16.57
CA LEU A 21 -4.67 30.12 -16.16
C LEU A 21 -3.72 30.54 -17.30
N SER A 22 -4.15 30.46 -18.56
CA SER A 22 -3.25 30.56 -19.73
C SER A 22 -3.63 31.67 -20.71
N ARG A 23 -3.99 32.87 -20.20
CA ARG A 23 -4.01 34.10 -21.02
C ARG A 23 -2.58 34.60 -21.19
N GLY A 24 -1.78 33.87 -21.96
CA GLY A 24 -0.39 34.18 -22.20
C GLY A 24 0.34 32.99 -22.83
N GLU A 25 0.25 32.92 -24.16
CA GLU A 25 1.11 32.16 -25.07
C GLU A 25 1.18 30.62 -25.01
N SER A 26 1.26 30.07 -26.23
CA SER A 26 1.99 28.88 -26.66
C SER A 26 1.31 27.49 -26.69
N THR A 27 1.15 27.02 -27.94
CA THR A 27 1.28 25.65 -28.49
C THR A 27 0.70 24.44 -27.72
N PRO A 28 -0.17 23.63 -28.34
CA PRO A 28 -0.76 22.45 -27.69
C PRO A 28 0.26 21.31 -27.57
N LYS A 29 0.69 21.00 -26.33
CA LYS A 29 1.38 19.74 -26.01
C LYS A 29 0.34 18.61 -25.84
N ARG A 30 0.57 17.50 -26.55
CA ARG A 30 -0.26 16.27 -26.49
C ARG A 30 -0.17 15.62 -25.10
N VAL A 31 -1.32 15.37 -24.48
CA VAL A 31 -1.46 14.56 -23.27
C VAL A 31 -1.57 13.08 -23.68
N PRO A 32 -0.80 12.15 -23.09
CA PRO A 32 -0.97 10.72 -23.37
C PRO A 32 -2.29 10.25 -22.76
N GLN A 33 -3.24 9.80 -23.59
CA GLN A 33 -4.43 9.11 -23.11
C GLN A 33 -4.04 7.66 -22.76
N THR A 34 -4.14 7.29 -21.48
CA THR A 34 -3.95 5.91 -20.99
C THR A 34 -4.97 4.96 -21.62
N CYS A 35 -4.51 3.96 -22.38
CA CYS A 35 -5.40 2.99 -23.04
C CYS A 35 -6.07 2.07 -21.99
N HIS A 36 -7.36 1.78 -22.16
CA HIS A 36 -8.14 0.92 -21.24
C HIS A 36 -7.69 -0.55 -21.21
N CYS A 37 -6.75 -0.96 -22.08
CA CYS A 37 -6.18 -2.31 -22.12
C CYS A 37 -5.29 -2.63 -20.91
N GLU A 38 -4.58 -1.65 -20.35
CA GLU A 38 -3.73 -1.84 -19.16
C GLU A 38 -4.55 -2.16 -17.91
N LYS A 39 -5.78 -1.63 -17.83
CA LYS A 39 -6.72 -1.88 -16.72
C LYS A 39 -7.30 -3.30 -16.73
N ARG A 40 -7.09 -4.06 -17.82
CA ARG A 40 -7.59 -5.45 -17.98
C ARG A 40 -6.46 -6.46 -18.04
N ARG A 41 -5.28 -6.17 -17.47
CA ARG A 41 -4.22 -7.17 -17.30
C ARG A 41 -4.15 -7.61 -15.85
N THR A 42 -4.22 -8.91 -15.65
CA THR A 42 -4.09 -9.56 -14.36
C THR A 42 -2.67 -10.03 -14.20
N VAL A 43 -2.17 -10.07 -12.97
CA VAL A 43 -0.78 -10.44 -12.70
C VAL A 43 -0.66 -11.56 -11.69
N CYS A 44 0.37 -12.38 -11.88
CA CYS A 44 0.78 -13.40 -10.91
C CYS A 44 2.28 -13.27 -10.63
N LEU A 45 2.72 -13.70 -9.44
CA LEU A 45 4.13 -13.72 -9.06
C LEU A 45 4.91 -14.71 -9.94
N LYS A 46 6.11 -14.35 -10.38
CA LYS A 46 6.99 -15.28 -11.13
C LYS A 46 7.51 -16.42 -10.26
N THR A 47 7.91 -16.09 -9.04
CA THR A 47 8.42 -17.03 -8.02
C THR A 47 7.52 -16.99 -6.78
N PRO A 48 6.29 -17.53 -6.86
CA PRO A 48 5.31 -17.41 -5.78
C PRO A 48 5.83 -18.03 -4.47
N GLY A 49 6.48 -19.20 -4.49
CA GLY A 49 7.00 -19.83 -3.27
C GLY A 49 7.95 -18.94 -2.47
N GLU A 50 9.03 -18.47 -3.11
CA GLU A 50 10.04 -17.62 -2.46
C GLU A 50 9.48 -16.25 -2.06
N THR A 51 8.71 -15.62 -2.95
CA THR A 51 8.17 -14.28 -2.70
C THR A 51 7.13 -14.31 -1.59
N CYS A 52 6.22 -15.29 -1.59
CA CYS A 52 5.21 -15.43 -0.55
C CYS A 52 5.85 -15.78 0.80
N GLN A 53 6.91 -16.60 0.83
CA GLN A 53 7.64 -16.87 2.07
C GLN A 53 8.25 -15.60 2.66
N ALA A 54 8.97 -14.82 1.84
CA ALA A 54 9.55 -13.55 2.29
C ALA A 54 8.46 -12.55 2.76
N ALA A 55 7.32 -12.52 2.07
CA ALA A 55 6.17 -11.71 2.49
C ALA A 55 5.59 -12.19 3.84
N SER A 56 5.42 -13.50 4.04
CA SER A 56 4.97 -14.06 5.32
C SER A 56 5.93 -13.71 6.47
N ASP A 57 7.24 -13.80 6.25
CA ASP A 57 8.23 -13.41 7.26
C ASP A 57 8.09 -11.92 7.64
N VAL A 58 7.89 -11.05 6.65
CA VAL A 58 7.65 -9.62 6.87
C VAL A 58 6.34 -9.37 7.64
N LEU A 59 5.28 -10.12 7.34
CA LEU A 59 4.00 -10.00 8.03
C LEU A 59 4.12 -10.40 9.50
N VAL A 60 4.79 -11.52 9.79
CA VAL A 60 5.06 -11.99 11.16
C VAL A 60 5.89 -10.96 11.93
N LYS A 61 6.97 -10.44 11.32
CA LYS A 61 7.77 -9.35 11.93
C LYS A 61 6.94 -8.10 12.20
N THR A 62 5.97 -7.79 11.33
CA THR A 62 5.08 -6.63 11.50
C THR A 62 4.17 -6.79 12.71
N VAL A 63 3.50 -7.93 12.85
CA VAL A 63 2.67 -8.21 14.03
C VAL A 63 3.50 -8.28 15.30
N HIS A 64 4.66 -8.94 15.26
CA HIS A 64 5.58 -9.01 16.39
C HIS A 64 6.05 -7.61 16.82
N PHE A 65 6.36 -6.72 15.87
CA PHE A 65 6.72 -5.34 16.18
C PHE A 65 5.61 -4.64 16.96
N MET A 66 4.35 -4.73 16.50
CA MET A 66 3.22 -4.14 17.23
C MET A 66 3.08 -4.73 18.64
N LYS A 67 3.22 -6.05 18.79
CA LYS A 67 3.17 -6.74 20.09
C LYS A 67 4.29 -6.29 21.04
N SER A 68 5.47 -6.00 20.49
CA SER A 68 6.63 -5.60 21.28
C SER A 68 6.55 -4.19 21.88
N LEU A 69 5.61 -3.34 21.41
CA LEU A 69 5.46 -1.97 21.89
C LEU A 69 4.66 -1.93 23.20
N PRO A 70 5.25 -1.54 24.35
CA PRO A 70 4.53 -1.51 25.62
C PRO A 70 3.32 -0.60 25.60
N ALA A 71 3.43 0.56 24.93
CA ALA A 71 2.33 1.51 24.80
C ALA A 71 1.14 0.95 24.01
N PHE A 72 1.40 0.10 22.99
CA PHE A 72 0.35 -0.56 22.24
C PHE A 72 -0.38 -1.60 23.11
N GLN A 73 0.37 -2.37 23.91
CA GLN A 73 -0.19 -3.38 24.82
C GLN A 73 -1.09 -2.79 25.91
N GLN A 74 -0.90 -1.52 26.28
CA GLN A 74 -1.74 -0.81 27.25
C GLN A 74 -3.06 -0.32 26.68
N LEU A 75 -3.23 -0.31 25.35
CA LEU A 75 -4.47 0.14 24.71
C LEU A 75 -5.60 -0.86 24.96
N PRO A 76 -6.87 -0.41 25.00
CA PRO A 76 -8.02 -1.30 25.01
C PRO A 76 -7.96 -2.30 23.84
N PRO A 77 -8.30 -3.58 24.02
CA PRO A 77 -8.23 -4.58 22.94
C PRO A 77 -9.02 -4.19 21.68
N LYS A 78 -10.16 -3.49 21.85
CA LYS A 78 -10.94 -2.95 20.73
C LYS A 78 -10.17 -1.88 19.94
N ASP A 79 -9.42 -1.02 20.62
CA ASP A 79 -8.60 0.00 19.97
C ASP A 79 -7.40 -0.65 19.26
N GLN A 80 -6.76 -1.65 19.89
CA GLN A 80 -5.69 -2.45 19.25
C GLN A 80 -6.18 -3.09 17.94
N LEU A 81 -7.38 -3.68 17.95
CA LEU A 81 -8.02 -4.25 16.77
C LEU A 81 -8.29 -3.20 15.69
N SER A 82 -8.90 -2.08 16.05
CA SER A 82 -9.18 -0.98 15.10
C SER A 82 -7.90 -0.43 14.48
N LEU A 83 -6.84 -0.26 15.28
CA LEU A 83 -5.53 0.16 14.78
C LEU A 83 -4.95 -0.89 13.81
N LEU A 84 -4.93 -2.18 14.19
CA LEU A 84 -4.46 -3.26 13.32
C LEU A 84 -5.16 -3.25 11.96
N GLN A 85 -6.49 -3.21 11.96
CA GLN A 85 -7.32 -3.16 10.75
C GLN A 85 -6.94 -2.00 9.82
N ASN A 86 -6.54 -0.85 10.38
CA ASN A 86 -6.19 0.34 9.62
C ASN A 86 -4.72 0.41 9.18
N CYS A 87 -3.80 -0.22 9.92
CA CYS A 87 -2.36 -0.02 9.71
C CYS A 87 -1.60 -1.26 9.18
N TRP A 88 -2.18 -2.47 9.22
CA TRP A 88 -1.44 -3.69 8.84
C TRP A 88 -0.86 -3.61 7.42
N ALA A 89 -1.63 -3.11 6.44
CA ALA A 89 -1.21 -3.03 5.05
C ALA A 89 -0.08 -1.98 4.83
N PRO A 90 -0.22 -0.72 5.30
CA PRO A 90 0.88 0.23 5.31
C PRO A 90 2.14 -0.27 6.02
N LEU A 91 2.00 -0.94 7.17
CA LEU A 91 3.14 -1.47 7.91
C LEU A 91 3.81 -2.63 7.19
N PHE A 92 3.03 -3.50 6.55
CA PHE A 92 3.54 -4.57 5.70
C PHE A 92 4.36 -4.01 4.53
N ILE A 93 3.88 -2.97 3.85
CA ILE A 93 4.63 -2.32 2.75
C ILE A 93 5.93 -1.69 3.28
N LEU A 94 5.89 -1.03 4.46
CA LEU A 94 7.11 -0.53 5.11
C LEU A 94 8.08 -1.66 5.44
N GLY A 95 7.57 -2.81 5.87
CA GLY A 95 8.35 -4.02 6.12
C GLY A 95 9.01 -4.57 4.85
N LEU A 96 8.27 -4.66 3.73
CA LEU A 96 8.84 -5.04 2.43
C LEU A 96 9.95 -4.06 2.00
N ALA A 97 9.75 -2.77 2.23
CA ALA A 97 10.73 -1.75 1.91
C ALA A 97 12.00 -1.87 2.77
N GLN A 98 11.83 -2.10 4.08
CA GLN A 98 12.90 -2.27 5.06
C GLN A 98 13.74 -3.52 4.76
N ASP A 99 13.09 -4.65 4.48
CA ASP A 99 13.76 -5.93 4.18
C ASP A 99 14.24 -6.01 2.71
N ARG A 100 14.07 -4.93 1.93
CA ARG A 100 14.47 -4.82 0.51
C ARG A 100 13.91 -5.95 -0.37
N VAL A 101 12.68 -6.41 -0.07
CA VAL A 101 12.03 -7.49 -0.81
C VAL A 101 11.75 -7.05 -2.24
N ARG A 102 12.29 -7.80 -3.21
CA ARG A 102 12.04 -7.61 -4.64
C ARG A 102 11.22 -8.77 -5.15
N PHE A 103 10.29 -8.46 -6.05
CA PHE A 103 9.45 -9.47 -6.66
C PHE A 103 9.16 -9.13 -8.13
N GLU A 104 9.01 -10.18 -8.92
CA GLU A 104 8.65 -10.09 -10.32
C GLU A 104 7.25 -10.64 -10.55
N VAL A 105 6.57 -10.13 -11.58
CA VAL A 105 5.25 -10.60 -11.98
C VAL A 105 5.25 -10.95 -13.46
N HIS A 106 4.43 -11.94 -13.83
CA HIS A 106 3.96 -12.12 -15.19
C HIS A 106 2.62 -11.39 -15.34
N ASP A 107 2.41 -10.75 -16.49
CA ASP A 107 1.11 -10.19 -16.85
C ASP A 107 0.42 -11.08 -17.90
N SER A 108 -0.88 -11.23 -17.74
CA SER A 108 -1.73 -11.93 -18.69
C SER A 108 -2.97 -11.10 -19.01
N PRO A 109 -3.56 -11.22 -20.21
CA PRO A 109 -4.83 -10.60 -20.50
C PRO A 109 -5.88 -11.15 -19.53
N ALA A 110 -6.66 -10.29 -18.89
CA ALA A 110 -7.76 -10.72 -18.06
C ALA A 110 -8.70 -11.62 -18.89
N PRO A 111 -9.20 -12.73 -18.32
CA PRO A 111 -10.13 -13.60 -19.03
C PRO A 111 -11.36 -12.79 -19.44
N SER A 112 -11.79 -12.96 -20.70
CA SER A 112 -12.98 -12.27 -21.20
C SER A 112 -14.21 -12.67 -20.38
N MET A 113 -15.17 -11.75 -20.23
CA MET A 113 -16.45 -12.01 -19.56
C MET A 113 -17.13 -13.27 -20.13
N LEU A 114 -17.05 -13.47 -21.44
CA LEU A 114 -17.56 -14.68 -22.11
C LEU A 114 -16.82 -15.94 -21.68
N LYS A 115 -15.48 -15.91 -21.56
CA LYS A 115 -14.70 -17.05 -21.08
C LYS A 115 -15.04 -17.39 -19.62
N ARG A 116 -15.30 -16.40 -18.78
CA ARG A 116 -15.78 -16.61 -17.40
C ARG A 116 -17.15 -17.29 -17.36
N ILE A 117 -18.09 -16.80 -18.18
CA ILE A 117 -19.46 -17.35 -18.26
C ILE A 117 -19.44 -18.79 -18.82
N LEU A 118 -18.65 -19.04 -19.86
CA LEU A 118 -18.58 -20.34 -20.55
C LEU A 118 -17.82 -21.42 -19.76
N LEU A 119 -16.88 -21.05 -18.89
CA LEU A 119 -16.13 -22.00 -18.05
C LEU A 119 -16.88 -22.41 -16.76
N ASN A 120 -18.18 -22.13 -16.65
CA ASN A 120 -19.00 -22.47 -15.47
C ASN A 120 -18.47 -21.88 -14.15
N SER A 121 -17.89 -20.68 -14.14
CA SER A 121 -17.89 -19.87 -12.92
C SER A 121 -19.30 -19.30 -12.73
N ARG A 122 -20.23 -20.18 -12.34
CA ARG A 122 -21.56 -19.82 -11.86
C ARG A 122 -21.42 -19.28 -10.43
N GLU A 123 -20.54 -18.32 -10.27
CA GLU A 123 -20.32 -17.60 -9.03
C GLU A 123 -21.17 -16.34 -9.13
N THR A 124 -22.04 -16.17 -8.14
CA THR A 124 -22.97 -15.04 -7.98
C THR A 124 -22.26 -13.69 -8.17
N PRO A 125 -22.96 -12.63 -8.61
CA PRO A 125 -22.37 -11.30 -8.84
C PRO A 125 -21.97 -10.55 -7.55
N SER A 126 -21.66 -11.28 -6.48
CA SER A 126 -21.24 -10.74 -5.19
C SER A 126 -19.80 -11.17 -4.91
N SER A 127 -18.88 -10.22 -5.06
CA SER A 127 -17.55 -10.24 -4.44
C SER A 127 -16.59 -11.33 -4.92
N ASP A 128 -16.31 -11.33 -6.22
CA ASP A 128 -15.09 -11.99 -6.72
C ASP A 128 -13.87 -11.25 -6.13
N PRO A 129 -12.84 -11.93 -5.60
CA PRO A 129 -11.60 -11.27 -5.19
C PRO A 129 -11.04 -10.52 -6.40
N GLU A 130 -10.92 -9.20 -6.29
CA GLU A 130 -10.36 -8.37 -7.35
C GLU A 130 -8.93 -8.85 -7.64
N GLN A 131 -8.78 -9.60 -8.74
CA GLN A 131 -7.47 -10.09 -9.15
C GLN A 131 -6.45 -8.93 -9.20
N PRO A 132 -5.20 -9.14 -8.75
CA PRO A 132 -4.18 -8.11 -8.77
C PRO A 132 -4.05 -7.52 -10.17
N THR A 133 -4.26 -6.21 -10.28
CA THR A 133 -4.11 -5.50 -11.55
C THR A 133 -2.66 -5.10 -11.76
N LEU A 134 -2.22 -5.05 -13.02
CA LEU A 134 -0.87 -4.58 -13.36
C LEU A 134 -0.62 -3.16 -12.84
N ALA A 135 -1.60 -2.26 -12.96
CA ALA A 135 -1.51 -0.88 -12.48
C ALA A 135 -1.33 -0.81 -10.95
N GLY A 136 -2.06 -1.62 -10.19
CA GLY A 136 -1.90 -1.72 -8.75
C GLY A 136 -0.49 -2.18 -8.37
N VAL A 137 0.01 -3.23 -9.02
CA VAL A 137 1.36 -3.74 -8.78
C VAL A 137 2.45 -2.76 -9.16
N GLN A 138 2.29 -2.02 -10.27
CA GLN A 138 3.22 -0.96 -10.65
C GLN A 138 3.24 0.17 -9.61
N THR A 139 2.07 0.54 -9.07
CA THR A 139 1.95 1.54 -7.99
C THR A 139 2.68 1.08 -6.73
N LEU A 140 2.48 -0.18 -6.32
CA LEU A 140 3.22 -0.78 -5.20
C LEU A 140 4.73 -0.77 -5.44
N LYS A 141 5.19 -1.21 -6.62
CA LYS A 141 6.61 -1.20 -6.99
C LYS A 141 7.20 0.22 -6.99
N ALA A 142 6.45 1.21 -7.47
CA ALA A 142 6.88 2.60 -7.44
C ALA A 142 6.98 3.13 -6.00
N CYS A 143 6.04 2.75 -5.13
CA CYS A 143 6.09 3.08 -3.70
C CYS A 143 7.35 2.51 -3.02
N LEU A 144 7.64 1.21 -3.22
CA LEU A 144 8.84 0.58 -2.67
C LEU A 144 10.13 1.26 -3.14
N LYS A 145 10.22 1.58 -4.44
CA LYS A 145 11.36 2.33 -5.00
C LYS A 145 11.55 3.69 -4.34
N LYS A 146 10.47 4.43 -4.08
CA LYS A 146 10.54 5.71 -3.34
C LYS A 146 11.11 5.51 -1.95
N PHE A 147 10.64 4.51 -1.20
CA PHE A 147 11.19 4.22 0.13
C PHE A 147 12.67 3.81 0.09
N TRP A 148 13.09 3.03 -0.91
CA TRP A 148 14.50 2.68 -1.06
C TRP A 148 15.37 3.90 -1.35
N SER A 149 14.86 4.88 -2.11
CA SER A 149 15.58 6.14 -2.37
C SER A 149 15.69 7.08 -1.17
N LEU A 150 14.86 6.91 -0.14
CA LEU A 150 14.95 7.67 1.10
C LEU A 150 16.13 7.20 1.97
N ASP A 151 16.62 5.98 1.74
CA ASP A 151 17.70 5.36 2.49
C ASP A 151 17.52 5.47 4.01
N LEU A 152 16.40 4.92 4.49
CA LEU A 152 16.06 4.93 5.91
C LEU A 152 16.83 3.82 6.63
N SER A 153 17.43 4.17 7.76
CA SER A 153 18.00 3.26 8.75
C SER A 153 16.92 2.45 9.47
N PRO A 154 17.27 1.31 10.10
CA PRO A 154 16.33 0.54 10.91
C PRO A 154 15.64 1.35 12.02
N LYS A 155 16.34 2.33 12.60
CA LYS A 155 15.82 3.21 13.64
C LYS A 155 14.78 4.20 13.08
N GLU A 156 15.03 4.80 11.92
CA GLU A 156 14.06 5.66 11.23
C GLU A 156 12.81 4.88 10.83
N TYR A 157 12.96 3.64 10.32
CA TYR A 157 11.82 2.77 10.02
C TYR A 157 10.99 2.45 11.27
N ALA A 158 11.62 2.21 12.42
CA ALA A 158 10.92 1.92 13.68
C ALA A 158 10.04 3.10 14.12
N TYR A 159 10.57 4.33 14.09
CA TYR A 159 9.75 5.51 14.43
C TYR A 159 8.67 5.79 13.40
N LEU A 160 8.98 5.65 12.10
CA LEU A 160 7.97 5.80 11.05
C LEU A 160 6.82 4.80 11.22
N LYS A 161 7.12 3.53 11.50
CA LYS A 161 6.10 2.52 11.85
C LYS A 161 5.28 2.95 13.06
N GLY A 162 5.91 3.52 14.10
CA GLY A 162 5.22 4.13 15.24
C GLY A 162 4.20 5.20 14.82
N THR A 163 4.58 6.13 13.92
CA THR A 163 3.67 7.18 13.42
C THR A 163 2.46 6.61 12.66
N VAL A 164 2.63 5.45 12.02
CA VAL A 164 1.59 4.76 11.25
C VAL A 164 0.68 3.92 12.15
N ILE A 165 1.23 3.27 13.19
CA ILE A 165 0.46 2.49 14.17
C ILE A 165 -0.45 3.40 14.99
N PHE A 166 0.11 4.47 15.54
CA PHE A 166 -0.61 5.35 16.45
C PHE A 166 -1.36 6.43 15.66
N ASN A 167 -2.39 6.03 14.91
CA ASN A 167 -3.23 6.96 14.16
C ASN A 167 -4.48 7.35 14.96
N PRO A 168 -4.59 8.57 15.51
CA PRO A 168 -5.75 8.99 16.29
C PRO A 168 -7.01 9.18 15.44
N ASP A 169 -6.88 9.30 14.11
CA ASP A 169 -7.99 9.52 13.18
C ASP A 169 -8.81 8.25 12.91
N VAL A 170 -8.43 7.10 13.48
CA VAL A 170 -9.19 5.86 13.30
C VAL A 170 -10.56 5.99 13.99
N PRO A 171 -11.68 5.76 13.28
CA PRO A 171 -13.01 5.92 13.86
C PRO A 171 -13.26 4.96 15.04
N GLY A 172 -13.91 5.47 16.09
CA GLY A 172 -14.38 4.65 17.20
C GLY A 172 -13.33 4.30 18.26
N LEU A 173 -12.14 4.90 18.21
CA LEU A 173 -11.12 4.74 19.25
C LEU A 173 -11.59 5.31 20.60
N LYS A 174 -11.35 4.58 21.68
CA LYS A 174 -11.63 5.01 23.05
C LYS A 174 -10.49 5.83 23.65
N ALA A 175 -9.24 5.50 23.30
CA ALA A 175 -8.03 6.12 23.82
C ALA A 175 -7.40 7.11 22.82
N SER A 176 -8.21 7.85 22.04
CA SER A 176 -7.73 8.72 20.95
C SER A 176 -6.68 9.74 21.39
N LEU A 177 -6.90 10.44 22.51
CA LEU A 177 -5.93 11.41 23.05
C LEU A 177 -4.59 10.79 23.45
N PHE A 178 -4.62 9.57 24.01
CA PHE A 178 -3.39 8.86 24.35
C PHE A 178 -2.65 8.42 23.08
N ILE A 179 -3.38 7.93 22.08
CA ILE A 179 -2.84 7.55 20.77
C ILE A 179 -2.25 8.77 20.05
N GLU A 180 -2.88 9.93 20.13
CA GLU A 180 -2.36 11.19 19.59
C GLU A 180 -1.01 11.56 20.22
N GLY A 181 -0.91 11.45 21.56
CA GLY A 181 0.36 11.64 22.27
C GLY A 181 1.45 10.68 21.78
N LEU A 182 1.13 9.39 21.61
CA LEU A 182 2.07 8.40 21.09
C LEU A 182 2.49 8.70 19.64
N GLN A 183 1.58 9.21 18.81
CA GLN A 183 1.89 9.62 17.45
C GLN A 183 2.87 10.80 17.45
N TYR A 184 2.61 11.80 18.29
CA TYR A 184 3.46 12.96 18.45
C TYR A 184 4.87 12.54 18.88
N GLU A 185 5.00 11.68 19.90
CA GLU A 185 6.29 11.16 20.36
C GLU A 185 7.04 10.40 19.25
N ALA A 186 6.36 9.56 18.47
CA ALA A 186 6.97 8.86 17.35
C ALA A 186 7.46 9.82 16.25
N GLN A 187 6.69 10.86 15.93
CA GLN A 187 7.08 11.90 14.97
C GLN A 187 8.25 12.75 15.49
N HIS A 188 8.23 13.11 16.78
CA HIS A 188 9.29 13.85 17.44
C HIS A 188 10.60 13.05 17.40
N ALA A 189 10.57 11.79 17.84
CA ALA A 189 11.74 10.92 17.83
C ALA A 189 12.29 10.68 16.41
N LEU A 190 11.41 10.54 15.40
CA LEU A 190 11.83 10.48 14.00
C LEU A 190 12.55 11.77 13.58
N LYS A 191 11.99 12.93 13.90
CA LYS A 191 12.59 14.23 13.58
C LYS A 191 13.96 14.39 14.26
N GLU A 192 14.08 14.03 15.53
CA GLU A 192 15.33 14.12 16.28
C GLU A 192 16.44 13.24 15.70
N VAL A 193 16.12 12.03 15.23
CA VAL A 193 17.12 11.15 14.60
C VAL A 193 17.57 11.65 13.23
N LEU A 194 16.73 12.41 12.52
CA LEU A 194 17.06 12.95 11.20
C LEU A 194 18.01 14.16 11.26
N VAL A 195 17.93 14.99 12.31
CA VAL A 195 18.67 16.26 12.42
C VAL A 195 20.19 16.07 12.40
N PRO A 196 20.80 15.16 13.19
CA PRO A 196 22.25 15.00 13.22
C PRO A 196 22.84 14.42 11.92
N LEU A 197 22.06 13.62 11.19
CA LEU A 197 22.53 12.88 10.01
C LEU A 197 22.45 13.72 8.73
N HIS A 198 21.50 14.67 8.65
CA HIS A 198 21.29 15.49 7.45
C HIS A 198 20.90 16.94 7.79
N PRO A 199 21.78 17.74 8.43
CA PRO A 199 21.48 19.11 8.84
C PRO A 199 21.08 20.06 7.68
N GLU A 200 21.56 19.78 6.47
CA GLU A 200 21.24 20.55 5.25
C GLU A 200 19.90 20.12 4.59
N ASP A 201 19.39 18.92 4.86
CA ASP A 201 18.15 18.41 4.26
C ASP A 201 16.94 18.70 5.16
N ARG A 202 16.65 19.99 5.34
CA ARG A 202 15.53 20.49 6.17
C ARG A 202 14.16 19.94 5.74
N GLY A 203 14.05 19.42 4.51
CA GLY A 203 12.82 18.82 3.96
C GLY A 203 12.70 17.31 4.17
N ARG A 204 13.73 16.61 4.67
CA ARG A 204 13.76 15.13 4.75
C ARG A 204 12.59 14.58 5.54
N PHE A 205 12.33 15.14 6.73
CA PHE A 205 11.22 14.72 7.60
C PHE A 205 9.86 14.81 6.89
N ALA A 206 9.57 15.97 6.28
CA ALA A 206 8.33 16.15 5.53
C ALA A 206 8.23 15.18 4.34
N ARG A 207 9.33 14.97 3.61
CA ARG A 207 9.37 14.04 2.48
C ARG A 207 9.12 12.59 2.91
N ILE A 208 9.64 12.16 4.06
CA ILE A 208 9.37 10.84 4.63
C ILE A 208 7.88 10.69 4.98
N LEU A 209 7.30 11.64 5.72
CA LEU A 209 5.89 11.59 6.11
C LEU A 209 4.94 11.63 4.90
N LEU A 210 5.24 12.46 3.89
CA LEU A 210 4.49 12.50 2.63
C LEU A 210 4.60 11.20 1.84
N THR A 211 5.76 10.53 1.89
CA THR A 211 5.93 9.21 1.26
C THR A 211 5.13 8.14 2.01
N ALA A 212 5.07 8.24 3.34
CA ALA A 212 4.28 7.34 4.18
C ALA A 212 2.77 7.54 4.02
N SER A 213 2.29 8.78 3.85
CA SER A 213 0.86 9.02 3.62
C SER A 213 0.37 8.39 2.31
N ALA A 214 1.23 8.30 1.30
CA ALA A 214 0.93 7.64 0.03
C ALA A 214 0.72 6.13 0.16
N LEU A 215 1.15 5.48 1.25
CA LEU A 215 0.90 4.05 1.51
C LEU A 215 -0.59 3.72 1.53
N LYS A 216 -1.43 4.65 2.00
CA LYS A 216 -2.89 4.50 2.08
C LYS A 216 -3.57 4.36 0.70
N THR A 217 -2.86 4.71 -0.39
CA THR A 217 -3.38 4.57 -1.75
C THR A 217 -3.32 3.14 -2.29
N ILE A 218 -2.54 2.27 -1.65
CA ILE A 218 -2.42 0.87 -2.04
C ILE A 218 -3.46 0.07 -1.25
N PRO A 219 -4.47 -0.52 -1.92
CA PRO A 219 -5.54 -1.20 -1.22
C PRO A 219 -5.04 -2.48 -0.55
N PRO A 220 -5.51 -2.81 0.66
CA PRO A 220 -5.14 -4.04 1.35
C PRO A 220 -5.48 -5.30 0.54
N SER A 221 -6.56 -5.27 -0.27
CA SER A 221 -6.96 -6.37 -1.16
C SER A 221 -5.87 -6.73 -2.17
N LEU A 222 -5.17 -5.75 -2.74
CA LEU A 222 -4.06 -6.01 -3.66
C LEU A 222 -2.94 -6.80 -2.97
N ILE A 223 -2.63 -6.46 -1.72
CA ILE A 223 -1.59 -7.13 -0.94
C ILE A 223 -2.00 -8.57 -0.62
N THR A 224 -3.23 -8.75 -0.12
CA THR A 224 -3.81 -10.06 0.18
C THR A 224 -3.78 -10.96 -1.04
N GLU A 225 -4.33 -10.49 -2.16
CA GLU A 225 -4.44 -11.27 -3.40
C GLU A 225 -3.09 -11.59 -4.04
N LEU A 226 -2.12 -10.67 -3.94
CA LEU A 226 -0.81 -10.88 -4.57
C LEU A 226 0.11 -11.79 -3.75
N PHE A 227 0.21 -11.56 -2.43
CA PHE A 227 1.24 -12.20 -1.60
C PHE A 227 0.72 -13.33 -0.73
N PHE A 228 -0.53 -13.26 -0.27
CA PHE A 228 -1.02 -14.17 0.78
C PHE A 228 -2.02 -15.19 0.24
N ARG A 229 -2.80 -14.82 -0.77
CA ARG A 229 -3.75 -15.70 -1.44
C ARG A 229 -3.16 -17.03 -1.93
N PRO A 230 -1.93 -17.08 -2.49
CA PRO A 230 -1.31 -18.35 -2.85
C PRO A 230 -0.97 -19.25 -1.66
N VAL A 231 -0.90 -18.70 -0.44
CA VAL A 231 -0.50 -19.40 0.79
C VAL A 231 -1.73 -19.80 1.62
N ILE A 232 -2.63 -18.86 1.86
CA ILE A 232 -3.73 -19.04 2.82
C ILE A 232 -5.03 -19.56 2.16
N GLY A 233 -5.07 -19.64 0.82
CA GLY A 233 -6.28 -20.00 0.11
C GLY A 233 -7.43 -19.07 0.47
N GLN A 234 -8.62 -19.62 0.75
CA GLN A 234 -9.85 -18.87 1.05
C GLN A 234 -9.92 -18.25 2.46
N ALA A 235 -8.90 -18.39 3.29
CA ALA A 235 -8.90 -17.81 4.63
C ALA A 235 -8.86 -16.26 4.59
N ASP A 236 -9.51 -15.62 5.56
CA ASP A 236 -9.42 -14.17 5.75
C ASP A 236 -8.09 -13.82 6.41
N LEU A 237 -7.26 -13.03 5.72
CA LEU A 237 -5.97 -12.58 6.24
C LEU A 237 -6.12 -11.73 7.51
N LEU A 238 -7.18 -10.95 7.62
CA LEU A 238 -7.42 -10.11 8.79
C LEU A 238 -7.71 -10.97 10.02
N ASP A 239 -8.50 -12.03 9.89
CA ASP A 239 -8.75 -12.96 10.99
C ASP A 239 -7.46 -13.63 11.46
N LEU A 240 -6.61 -14.07 10.52
CA LEU A 240 -5.28 -14.61 10.86
C LEU A 240 -4.39 -13.58 11.57
N LEU A 241 -4.45 -12.30 11.16
CA LEU A 241 -3.71 -11.21 11.81
C LEU A 241 -4.20 -10.96 13.24
N ILE A 242 -5.51 -11.03 13.45
CA ILE A 242 -6.14 -10.90 14.78
C ILE A 242 -5.67 -12.05 15.67
N ASP A 243 -5.70 -13.28 15.17
CA ASP A 243 -5.21 -14.46 15.89
C ASP A 243 -3.72 -14.33 16.23
N MET A 244 -2.88 -13.86 15.31
CA MET A 244 -1.46 -13.61 15.58
C MET A 244 -1.24 -12.49 16.62
N LEU A 245 -2.08 -11.45 16.60
CA LEU A 245 -1.97 -10.34 17.54
C LEU A 245 -2.30 -10.79 18.98
N PHE A 246 -3.37 -11.57 19.15
CA PHE A 246 -3.88 -11.98 20.46
C PHE A 246 -3.46 -13.39 20.92
N SER A 247 -2.75 -14.15 20.09
CA SER A 247 -2.10 -15.39 20.50
C SER A 247 -0.99 -15.10 21.52
N ARG A 248 -0.85 -16.00 22.50
CA ARG A 248 0.14 -15.92 23.57
C ARG A 248 1.53 -16.28 23.09
#